data_AF-A0A518GWU6-F1
#
_entry.id   AF-A0A518GWU6-F1
#
_cell.length_a   1.000
_cell.length_b   1.000
_cell.length_c   1.000
_cell.angle_alpha   90.00
_cell.angle_beta   90.00
_cell.angle_gamma   90.00
#
_symmetry.space_group_name_H-M   'P 1'
#
loop_
_entity.id
_entity.type
_entity.pdbx_description
1 polymer ?
#
loop_
_entity_poly.entity_id
_entity_poly.type
_entity_poly.pdbx_seq_one_letter_code
_entity_poly.pdbx_strand_id
1 'polypeptide(L)'
;MHDGTSGRRFTILDALVLVAATAFGLALMRETKGLPPGRVSATQGAIDLAVVYAIYYSSSMLIVWSLAAVAQAERRPRPPLGDLLRSPGFIAVASALLGVAVVALPSAGLSVLRPSTPGGTFPLALSRRLSTDVGHFVIGAALPMAFYGRWLPRRTWVDRLGWAVGLLWVALLLLYWARSYVSLLF
;
A
#
# COMPACT_ATOMS: atom_id res chain seq x y z
N MET A 1 -33.62 19.57 16.26
CA MET A 1 -32.64 18.49 16.02
C MET A 1 -31.70 18.94 14.91
N HIS A 2 -30.62 19.61 15.27
CA HIS A 2 -29.52 19.85 14.35
C HIS A 2 -28.61 18.63 14.44
N ASP A 3 -28.76 17.69 13.51
CA ASP A 3 -27.77 16.66 13.27
C ASP A 3 -26.53 17.35 12.70
N GLY A 4 -25.73 17.90 13.60
CA GLY A 4 -24.41 18.44 13.34
C GLY A 4 -23.49 17.30 12.96
N THR A 5 -23.64 16.77 11.74
CA THR A 5 -22.64 15.92 11.09
C THR A 5 -21.45 16.81 10.71
N SER A 6 -20.79 17.39 11.71
CA SER A 6 -19.52 18.08 11.54
C SER A 6 -18.47 17.00 11.36
N GLY A 7 -18.44 16.41 10.16
CA GLY A 7 -17.34 15.55 9.75
C GLY A 7 -16.04 16.31 9.97
N ARG A 8 -15.04 15.63 10.56
CA ARG A 8 -13.73 16.21 10.84
C ARG A 8 -13.23 16.96 9.60
N ARG A 9 -13.02 18.26 9.73
CA ARG A 9 -12.47 19.09 8.66
C ARG A 9 -11.02 18.70 8.40
N PHE A 10 -10.61 18.77 7.14
CA PHE A 10 -9.21 18.59 6.76
C PHE A 10 -8.40 19.75 7.33
N THR A 11 -7.35 19.46 8.10
CA THR A 11 -6.54 20.49 8.78
C THR A 11 -5.18 20.66 8.09
N ILE A 12 -4.50 21.78 8.36
CA ILE A 12 -3.12 22.01 7.88
C ILE A 12 -2.18 20.89 8.35
N LEU A 13 -2.37 20.40 9.58
CA LEU A 13 -1.57 19.31 10.13
C LEU A 13 -1.76 17.99 9.34
N ASP A 14 -2.95 17.77 8.79
CA ASP A 14 -3.22 16.59 7.96
C ASP A 14 -2.53 16.69 6.61
N ALA A 15 -2.56 17.88 5.99
CA ALA A 15 -1.78 18.15 4.80
C ALA A 15 -0.27 17.94 5.04
N LEU A 16 0.27 18.45 6.15
CA LEU A 16 1.68 18.30 6.49
C LEU A 16 2.08 16.83 6.69
N VAL A 17 1.21 15.99 7.25
CA VAL A 17 1.47 14.54 7.32
C VAL A 17 1.52 13.89 5.96
N LEU A 18 0.59 14.22 5.05
CA LEU A 18 0.60 13.66 3.70
C LEU A 18 1.85 14.10 2.93
N VAL A 19 2.27 15.36 3.09
CA VAL A 19 3.51 15.86 2.51
C VAL A 19 4.72 15.13 3.08
N ALA A 20 4.80 14.99 4.41
CA ALA A 20 5.89 14.26 5.06
C ALA A 20 5.95 12.79 4.64
N ALA A 21 4.80 12.11 4.56
CA ALA A 21 4.68 10.74 4.08
C ALA A 21 5.13 10.61 2.62
N THR A 22 4.74 11.55 1.77
CA THR A 22 5.14 11.59 0.36
C THR A 22 6.64 11.81 0.22
N ALA A 23 7.20 12.78 0.96
CA ALA A 23 8.64 13.06 0.97
C ALA A 23 9.44 11.84 1.46
N PHE A 24 8.96 11.17 2.50
CA PHE A 24 9.58 9.95 3.02
C PHE A 24 9.54 8.80 2.00
N GLY A 25 8.40 8.58 1.34
CA GLY A 25 8.27 7.61 0.26
C GLY A 25 9.25 7.89 -0.89
N LEU A 26 9.35 9.15 -1.32
CA LEU A 26 10.31 9.57 -2.37
C LEU A 26 11.78 9.41 -1.92
N ALA A 27 12.08 9.65 -0.64
CA ALA A 27 13.41 9.42 -0.09
C ALA A 27 13.79 7.93 -0.13
N LEU A 28 12.87 7.03 0.22
CA LEU A 28 13.08 5.58 0.09
C LEU A 28 13.35 5.17 -1.36
N MET A 29 12.64 5.78 -2.32
CA MET A 29 12.86 5.53 -3.75
C MET A 29 14.26 5.99 -4.21
N ARG A 30 14.85 7.00 -3.59
CA ARG A 30 16.17 7.52 -3.97
C ARG A 30 17.30 6.54 -3.69
N GLU A 31 17.24 5.81 -2.58
CA GLU A 31 18.25 4.80 -2.21
C GLU A 31 18.34 3.65 -3.22
N THR A 32 17.33 3.49 -4.07
CA THR A 32 17.23 2.41 -5.05
C THR A 32 17.91 2.73 -6.38
N LYS A 33 18.38 3.97 -6.57
CA LYS A 33 19.13 4.41 -7.76
C LYS A 33 20.47 3.68 -7.96
N GLY A 34 20.98 3.03 -6.91
CA GLY A 34 22.21 2.22 -6.98
C GLY A 34 22.00 0.77 -7.40
N LEU A 35 20.75 0.32 -7.58
CA LEU A 35 20.49 -1.00 -8.14
C LEU A 35 20.97 -0.95 -9.60
N PRO A 36 21.99 -1.76 -9.99
CA PRO A 36 22.33 -1.87 -11.39
C PRO A 36 21.03 -2.21 -12.13
N PRO A 37 20.77 -1.66 -13.33
CA PRO A 37 19.74 -2.23 -14.18
C PRO A 37 20.08 -3.71 -14.20
N GLY A 38 19.24 -4.53 -13.55
CA GLY A 38 19.47 -5.97 -13.55
C GLY A 38 19.64 -6.36 -15.01
N ARG A 39 20.20 -7.54 -15.27
CA ARG A 39 20.08 -8.15 -16.60
C ARG A 39 18.61 -8.46 -16.88
N VAL A 40 17.77 -7.43 -16.97
CA VAL A 40 16.55 -7.37 -17.74
C VAL A 40 17.08 -7.73 -19.10
N SER A 41 16.85 -9.00 -19.45
CA SER A 41 17.33 -9.55 -20.70
C SER A 41 16.96 -8.54 -21.78
N ALA A 42 17.86 -8.20 -22.70
CA ALA A 42 17.59 -7.19 -23.74
C ALA A 42 16.32 -7.51 -24.56
N THR A 43 15.79 -8.73 -24.41
CA THR A 43 14.53 -9.25 -24.93
C THR A 43 13.26 -8.81 -24.19
N GLN A 44 13.33 -8.44 -22.90
CA GLN A 44 12.19 -7.90 -22.14
C GLN A 44 12.01 -6.42 -22.48
N GLY A 45 11.14 -6.14 -23.45
CA GLY A 45 10.91 -4.79 -23.98
C GLY A 45 10.62 -3.72 -22.92
N ALA A 46 10.81 -2.45 -23.30
CA ALA A 46 10.73 -1.28 -22.41
C ALA A 46 9.44 -1.20 -21.55
N ILE A 47 8.34 -1.78 -22.03
CA ILE A 47 7.06 -1.83 -21.31
C ILE A 47 7.16 -2.72 -20.05
N ASP A 48 7.77 -3.90 -20.14
CA ASP A 48 7.89 -4.81 -18.98
C ASP A 48 8.72 -4.17 -17.88
N LEU A 49 9.81 -3.50 -18.27
CA LEU A 49 10.66 -2.76 -17.36
C LEU A 49 9.92 -1.61 -16.67
N ALA A 50 9.15 -0.83 -17.43
CA ALA A 50 8.34 0.25 -16.87
C ALA A 50 7.32 -0.26 -15.85
N VAL A 51 6.67 -1.40 -16.12
CA VAL A 51 5.71 -2.03 -15.19
C VAL A 51 6.42 -2.52 -13.92
N VAL A 52 7.60 -3.14 -14.03
CA VAL A 52 8.41 -3.55 -12.87
C VAL A 52 8.71 -2.36 -11.96
N TYR A 53 9.21 -1.27 -12.53
CA TYR A 53 9.51 -0.06 -11.77
C TYR A 53 8.26 0.58 -11.18
N ALA A 54 7.15 0.63 -11.93
CA ALA A 54 5.89 1.14 -11.42
C ALA A 54 5.41 0.35 -10.20
N ILE A 55 5.43 -0.98 -10.26
CA ILE A 55 5.07 -1.87 -9.14
C ILE A 55 5.99 -1.62 -7.94
N TYR A 56 7.30 -1.62 -8.20
CA TYR A 56 8.33 -1.42 -7.18
C TYR A 56 8.11 -0.09 -6.43
N TYR A 57 8.08 1.03 -7.15
CA TYR A 57 7.98 2.37 -6.58
C TYR A 57 6.62 2.65 -5.93
N SER A 58 5.53 2.20 -6.56
CA SER A 58 4.20 2.40 -6.00
C SER A 58 4.03 1.64 -4.69
N SER A 59 4.58 0.42 -4.57
CA SER A 59 4.47 -0.36 -3.33
C SER A 59 5.07 0.36 -2.12
N SER A 60 6.27 0.96 -2.26
CA SER A 60 6.90 1.74 -1.19
C SER A 60 6.06 2.96 -0.82
N MET A 61 5.54 3.67 -1.82
CA MET A 61 4.70 4.84 -1.57
C MET A 61 3.40 4.48 -0.84
N LEU A 62 2.76 3.38 -1.25
CA LEU A 62 1.52 2.92 -0.63
C LEU A 62 1.72 2.48 0.82
N ILE A 63 2.85 1.87 1.18
CA ILE A 63 3.14 1.54 2.58
C ILE A 63 3.16 2.81 3.44
N VAL A 64 3.86 3.85 3.00
CA VAL A 64 3.99 5.09 3.77
C VAL A 64 2.65 5.84 3.84
N TRP A 65 1.89 5.86 2.74
CA TRP A 65 0.54 6.42 2.73
C TRP A 65 -0.44 5.62 3.60
N SER A 66 -0.32 4.29 3.64
CA SER A 66 -1.10 3.45 4.56
C SER A 66 -0.79 3.79 6.01
N LEU A 67 0.48 3.94 6.39
CA LEU A 67 0.87 4.38 7.74
C LEU A 67 0.32 5.77 8.07
N ALA A 68 0.42 6.70 7.13
CA ALA A 68 -0.11 8.05 7.29
C ALA A 68 -1.62 8.07 7.49
N ALA A 69 -2.37 7.26 6.73
CA ALA A 69 -3.82 7.15 6.86
C ALA A 69 -4.23 6.57 8.22
N VAL A 70 -3.54 5.54 8.74
CA VAL A 70 -3.78 5.02 10.10
C VAL A 70 -3.43 6.06 11.15
N ALA A 71 -2.25 6.69 11.06
CA ALA A 71 -1.84 7.72 12.00
C ALA A 71 -2.84 8.88 12.03
N GLN A 72 -3.41 9.26 10.88
CA GLN A 72 -4.44 10.28 10.80
C GLN A 72 -5.78 9.82 11.37
N ALA A 73 -6.15 8.54 11.23
CA ALA A 73 -7.38 7.99 11.80
C ALA A 73 -7.37 7.97 13.34
N GLU A 74 -6.19 7.85 13.96
CA GLU A 74 -6.05 7.85 15.42
C GLU A 74 -5.97 9.25 16.05
N ARG A 75 -5.85 10.31 15.24
CA ARG A 75 -5.77 11.69 15.73
C ARG A 75 -7.07 12.17 16.38
N ARG A 76 -6.92 13.06 17.36
CA ARG A 76 -8.06 13.62 18.13
C ARG A 76 -9.01 14.47 17.25
N PRO A 77 -10.32 14.46 17.54
CA PRO A 77 -11.01 13.62 18.53
C PRO A 77 -11.00 12.15 18.09
N ARG A 78 -10.45 11.26 18.93
CA ARG A 78 -10.19 9.85 18.56
C ARG A 78 -11.55 9.16 18.50
N PRO A 79 -12.03 8.72 17.33
CA PRO A 79 -13.25 7.93 17.27
C PRO A 79 -13.04 6.62 18.04
N PRO A 80 -14.09 6.06 18.66
CA PRO A 80 -13.96 4.76 19.32
C PRO A 80 -13.50 3.71 18.30
N LEU A 81 -12.64 2.77 18.71
CA LEU A 81 -12.07 1.77 17.80
C LEU A 81 -13.16 0.96 17.07
N GLY A 82 -14.30 0.70 17.73
CA GLY A 82 -15.45 0.02 17.11
C GLY A 82 -16.04 0.79 15.92
N ASP A 83 -15.93 2.11 15.90
CA ASP A 83 -16.37 2.95 14.78
C ASP A 83 -15.36 2.96 13.64
N LEU A 84 -14.06 2.94 13.94
CA LEU A 84 -13.00 2.81 12.95
C LEU A 84 -13.07 1.45 12.25
N LEU A 85 -13.28 0.38 13.01
CA LEU A 85 -13.48 -0.99 12.49
C LEU A 85 -14.80 -1.17 11.72
N ARG A 86 -15.65 -0.15 11.64
CA ARG A 86 -16.83 -0.16 10.75
C ARG A 86 -16.60 0.66 9.49
N SER A 87 -15.51 1.43 9.41
CA SER A 87 -15.20 2.27 8.25
C SER A 87 -14.40 1.48 7.21
N PRO A 88 -14.89 1.40 5.94
CA PRO A 88 -14.28 0.54 4.94
C PRO A 88 -12.86 0.98 4.58
N GLY A 89 -12.59 2.29 4.56
CA GLY A 89 -11.27 2.83 4.27
C GLY A 89 -10.25 2.50 5.35
N PHE A 90 -10.64 2.53 6.64
CA PHE A 90 -9.74 2.13 7.72
C PHE A 90 -9.37 0.65 7.64
N ILE A 91 -10.35 -0.23 7.40
CA ILE A 91 -10.07 -1.67 7.27
C ILE A 91 -9.21 -1.96 6.04
N ALA A 92 -9.44 -1.29 4.91
CA ALA A 92 -8.62 -1.44 3.71
C ALA A 92 -7.15 -1.13 4.01
N VAL A 93 -6.87 -0.05 4.74
CA VAL A 93 -5.50 0.31 5.11
C VAL A 93 -4.94 -0.60 6.21
N ALA A 94 -5.74 -0.95 7.23
CA ALA A 94 -5.29 -1.81 8.32
C ALA A 94 -4.94 -3.22 7.82
N SER A 95 -5.77 -3.78 6.92
CA SER A 95 -5.47 -5.05 6.25
C SER A 95 -4.27 -4.95 5.33
N ALA A 96 -4.08 -3.82 4.64
CA ALA A 96 -2.87 -3.59 3.85
C ALA A 96 -1.60 -3.62 4.74
N LEU A 97 -1.61 -2.88 5.86
CA LEU A 97 -0.48 -2.88 6.80
C LEU A 97 -0.24 -4.26 7.44
N LEU A 98 -1.31 -5.00 7.74
CA LEU A 98 -1.20 -6.37 8.21
C LEU A 98 -0.53 -7.26 7.16
N GLY A 99 -0.94 -7.17 5.89
CA GLY A 99 -0.30 -7.88 4.79
C GLY A 99 1.17 -7.50 4.63
N VAL A 100 1.49 -6.20 4.73
CA VAL A 100 2.88 -5.70 4.71
C VAL A 100 3.69 -6.32 5.84
N ALA A 101 3.17 -6.34 7.07
CA ALA A 101 3.85 -6.94 8.21
C ALA A 101 4.09 -8.45 8.02
N VAL A 102 3.07 -9.19 7.55
CA VAL A 102 3.16 -10.64 7.29
C VAL A 102 4.23 -10.96 6.24
N VAL A 103 4.38 -10.11 5.22
CA VAL A 103 5.35 -10.33 4.13
C VAL A 103 6.75 -9.83 4.51
N ALA A 104 6.84 -8.65 5.12
CA ALA A 104 8.11 -7.97 5.38
C ALA A 104 8.86 -8.56 6.57
N LEU A 105 8.18 -8.98 7.65
CA LEU A 105 8.86 -9.47 8.86
C LEU A 105 9.67 -10.76 8.60
N PRO A 106 9.12 -11.82 7.96
CA PRO A 106 9.92 -13.00 7.64
C PRO A 106 11.08 -12.68 6.69
N SER A 107 10.84 -11.77 5.74
CA SER A 107 11.86 -11.33 4.79
C SER A 107 13.01 -10.60 5.48
N ALA A 108 12.69 -9.72 6.44
CA ALA A 108 13.68 -9.02 7.26
C ALA A 108 14.50 -10.01 8.10
N GLY A 109 13.86 -10.98 8.76
CA GLY A 109 14.55 -12.03 9.52
C GLY A 109 15.52 -12.83 8.65
N LEU A 110 15.09 -13.22 7.45
CA LEU A 110 15.95 -13.91 6.47
C LEU A 110 17.13 -13.04 6.02
N SER A 111 16.94 -11.73 5.87
CA SER A 111 18.03 -10.81 5.46
C SER A 111 19.12 -10.66 6.51
N VAL A 112 18.78 -10.79 7.80
CA VAL A 112 19.75 -10.80 8.90
C VAL A 112 20.54 -12.11 8.92
N LEU A 113 19.87 -13.24 8.69
CA LEU A 113 20.48 -14.58 8.70
C LEU A 113 21.30 -14.88 7.44
N ARG A 114 20.95 -14.24 6.31
CA ARG A 114 21.61 -14.40 5.02
C ARG A 114 21.96 -13.01 4.51
N PRO A 115 23.04 -12.38 5.02
CA PRO A 115 23.47 -11.07 4.56
C PRO A 115 23.61 -11.14 3.03
N SER A 116 22.76 -10.36 2.38
CA SER A 116 22.50 -10.43 0.94
C SER A 116 23.80 -10.34 0.15
N THR A 117 23.89 -11.16 -0.90
CA THR A 117 24.98 -11.07 -1.86
C THR A 117 25.04 -9.66 -2.47
N PRO A 118 26.22 -9.07 -2.65
CA PRO A 118 26.37 -7.78 -3.33
C PRO A 118 25.76 -7.90 -4.73
N GLY A 119 24.62 -7.23 -4.95
CA GLY A 119 23.78 -7.40 -6.14
C GLY A 119 22.27 -7.43 -5.87
N GLY A 120 21.84 -7.60 -4.61
CA GLY A 120 20.57 -7.08 -4.09
C GLY A 120 19.29 -7.46 -4.86
N THR A 121 19.01 -8.74 -5.08
CA THR A 121 17.68 -9.19 -5.58
C THR A 121 16.59 -9.10 -4.51
N PHE A 122 16.98 -8.96 -3.24
CA PHE A 122 16.07 -8.95 -2.10
C PHE A 122 15.01 -7.84 -2.14
N PRO A 123 15.34 -6.55 -2.41
CA PRO A 123 14.34 -5.49 -2.49
C PRO A 123 13.30 -5.73 -3.58
N LEU A 124 13.72 -6.26 -4.74
CA LEU A 124 12.84 -6.56 -5.86
C LEU A 124 11.93 -7.77 -5.58
N ALA A 125 12.48 -8.81 -4.93
CA ALA A 125 11.68 -9.96 -4.52
C ALA A 125 10.64 -9.58 -3.46
N LEU A 126 11.04 -8.73 -2.50
CA LEU A 126 10.15 -8.22 -1.46
C LEU A 126 9.05 -7.34 -2.05
N SER A 127 9.37 -6.38 -2.93
CA SER A 127 8.37 -5.53 -3.58
C SER A 127 7.35 -6.33 -4.40
N ARG A 128 7.82 -7.40 -5.07
CA ARG A 128 6.97 -8.31 -5.82
C ARG A 128 5.96 -8.98 -4.91
N ARG A 129 6.41 -9.56 -3.78
CA ARG A 129 5.55 -10.19 -2.78
C ARG A 129 4.60 -9.19 -2.12
N LEU A 130 5.08 -7.99 -1.80
CA LEU A 130 4.23 -6.93 -1.24
C LEU A 130 3.10 -6.58 -2.19
N SER A 131 3.37 -6.45 -3.48
CA SER A 131 2.35 -6.07 -4.46
C SER A 131 1.29 -7.14 -4.68
N THR A 132 1.67 -8.42 -4.61
CA THR A 132 0.72 -9.53 -4.72
C THR A 132 -0.03 -9.73 -3.42
N ASP A 133 0.68 -10.00 -2.33
CA ASP A 133 0.09 -10.58 -1.14
C ASP A 133 -0.76 -9.54 -0.43
N VAL A 134 -0.29 -8.29 -0.31
CA VAL A 134 -1.02 -7.19 0.33
C VAL A 134 -2.36 -6.93 -0.38
N GLY A 135 -2.39 -6.97 -1.71
CA GLY A 135 -3.64 -6.83 -2.46
C GLY A 135 -4.68 -7.90 -2.09
N HIS A 136 -4.25 -9.15 -1.88
CA HIS A 136 -5.14 -10.23 -1.41
C HIS A 136 -5.66 -9.99 0.00
N PHE A 137 -4.84 -9.44 0.91
CA PHE A 137 -5.31 -9.05 2.25
C PHE A 137 -6.39 -7.97 2.18
N VAL A 138 -6.21 -6.95 1.33
CA VAL A 138 -7.21 -5.88 1.14
C VAL A 138 -8.50 -6.45 0.57
N ILE A 139 -8.44 -7.27 -0.48
CA ILE A 139 -9.62 -7.92 -1.07
C ILE A 139 -10.32 -8.81 -0.03
N GLY A 140 -9.56 -9.65 0.67
CA GLY A 140 -10.09 -10.57 1.68
C GLY A 140 -10.78 -9.85 2.84
N ALA A 141 -10.29 -8.68 3.24
CA ALA A 141 -10.93 -7.86 4.26
C ALA A 141 -12.15 -7.08 3.73
N ALA A 142 -12.11 -6.67 2.46
CA ALA A 142 -13.17 -5.90 1.83
C ALA A 142 -14.39 -6.77 1.48
N LEU A 143 -14.18 -7.98 0.97
CA LEU A 143 -15.26 -8.88 0.51
C LEU A 143 -16.35 -9.13 1.57
N PRO A 144 -16.04 -9.54 2.82
CA PRO A 144 -17.08 -9.72 3.84
C PRO A 144 -17.88 -8.44 4.08
N MET A 145 -17.23 -7.27 4.09
CA MET A 145 -17.95 -6.01 4.28
C MET A 145 -18.88 -5.65 3.13
N ALA A 146 -18.55 -6.03 1.91
CA ALA A 146 -19.45 -5.89 0.76
C ALA A 146 -20.68 -6.77 0.96
N PHE A 147 -20.47 -8.05 1.30
CA PHE A 147 -21.56 -9.01 1.47
C PHE A 147 -22.50 -8.66 2.63
N TYR A 148 -21.98 -8.12 3.74
CA TYR A 148 -22.80 -7.70 4.88
C TYR A 148 -23.46 -6.32 4.71
N GLY A 149 -23.33 -5.67 3.54
CA GLY A 149 -23.91 -4.34 3.29
C GLY A 149 -23.33 -3.24 4.18
N ARG A 150 -22.17 -3.48 4.81
CA ARG A 150 -21.50 -2.52 5.70
C ARG A 150 -20.58 -1.54 4.95
N TRP A 151 -20.60 -1.60 3.62
CA TRP A 151 -19.79 -0.77 2.73
C TRP A 151 -20.43 0.59 2.46
N LEU A 152 -20.86 1.31 3.49
CA LEU A 152 -21.25 2.70 3.35
C LEU A 152 -20.07 3.56 3.80
N PRO A 153 -19.30 4.16 2.87
CA PRO A 153 -18.18 5.02 3.23
C PRO A 153 -18.69 6.14 4.15
N ARG A 154 -18.05 6.30 5.31
CA ARG A 154 -18.32 7.47 6.13
C ARG A 154 -17.84 8.68 5.34
N ARG A 155 -18.56 9.81 5.41
CA ARG A 155 -18.22 11.04 4.67
C ARG A 155 -16.96 11.76 5.21
N THR A 156 -16.08 11.09 5.96
CA THR A 156 -14.82 11.68 6.42
C THR A 156 -13.76 11.55 5.33
N TRP A 157 -12.91 12.56 5.21
CA TRP A 157 -11.84 12.56 4.21
C TRP A 157 -10.79 11.46 4.49
N VAL A 158 -10.59 11.08 5.76
CA VAL A 158 -9.68 9.99 6.17
C VAL A 158 -10.17 8.65 5.65
N ASP A 159 -11.48 8.39 5.71
CA ASP A 159 -12.06 7.15 5.17
C ASP A 159 -11.90 7.09 3.65
N ARG A 160 -12.09 8.22 2.95
CA ARG A 160 -11.84 8.32 1.50
C ARG A 160 -10.38 8.08 1.14
N LEU A 161 -9.46 8.65 1.91
CA LEU A 161 -8.02 8.42 1.72
C LEU A 161 -7.69 6.94 1.90
N GLY A 162 -8.17 6.32 2.97
CA GLY A 162 -7.91 4.91 3.23
C GLY A 162 -8.50 4.00 2.15
N TRP A 163 -9.70 4.33 1.67
CA TRP A 163 -10.33 3.62 0.56
C TRP A 163 -9.55 3.77 -0.75
N ALA A 164 -9.08 4.99 -1.08
CA ALA A 164 -8.26 5.22 -2.26
C ALA A 164 -6.93 4.46 -2.20
N VAL A 165 -6.26 4.46 -1.03
CA VAL A 165 -5.02 3.69 -0.82
C VAL A 165 -5.29 2.18 -0.96
N GLY A 166 -6.40 1.68 -0.39
CA GLY A 166 -6.82 0.30 -0.56
C GLY A 166 -7.06 -0.09 -2.02
N LEU A 167 -7.75 0.76 -2.78
CA LEU A 167 -7.94 0.54 -4.22
C LEU A 167 -6.64 0.52 -5.00
N LEU A 168 -5.67 1.38 -4.65
CA LEU A 168 -4.36 1.38 -5.29
C LEU A 168 -3.59 0.08 -5.03
N TRP A 169 -3.71 -0.53 -3.85
CA TRP A 169 -3.18 -1.86 -3.58
C TRP A 169 -3.83 -2.93 -4.47
N VAL A 170 -5.14 -2.89 -4.64
CA VAL A 170 -5.87 -3.79 -5.54
C VAL A 170 -5.46 -3.58 -7.00
N ALA A 171 -5.30 -2.32 -7.43
CA ALA A 171 -4.85 -1.99 -8.77
C ALA A 171 -3.43 -2.51 -9.05
N LEU A 172 -2.51 -2.43 -8.07
CA LEU A 172 -1.18 -3.01 -8.18
C LEU A 172 -1.21 -4.54 -8.32
N LEU A 173 -2.06 -5.21 -7.55
CA LEU A 173 -2.28 -6.65 -7.69
C LEU A 173 -2.75 -7.02 -9.10
N LEU A 174 -3.74 -6.30 -9.62
CA LEU A 174 -4.27 -6.53 -10.97
C LEU A 174 -3.21 -6.26 -12.05
N LEU A 175 -2.44 -5.18 -11.91
CA LEU A 175 -1.34 -4.85 -12.82
C LEU A 175 -0.28 -5.97 -12.85
N TYR A 176 0.06 -6.51 -11.68
CA TYR A 176 0.98 -7.63 -11.57
C TYR A 176 0.43 -8.91 -12.22
N TRP A 177 -0.86 -9.21 -12.01
CA TRP A 177 -1.52 -10.35 -12.66
C TRP A 177 -1.55 -10.20 -14.18
N ALA A 178 -1.94 -9.04 -14.69
CA ALA A 178 -1.97 -8.74 -16.12
C ALA A 178 -0.59 -8.93 -16.76
N ARG A 179 0.47 -8.44 -16.10
CA ARG A 179 1.85 -8.65 -16.53
C ARG A 179 2.21 -10.14 -16.57
N SER A 180 1.84 -10.89 -15.52
CA SER A 180 2.13 -12.33 -15.43
C SER A 180 1.45 -13.11 -16.57
N TYR A 181 0.23 -12.75 -16.95
CA TYR A 181 -0.46 -13.33 -18.11
C TYR A 181 0.24 -13.01 -19.43
N VAL A 182 0.65 -11.76 -19.65
CA VAL A 182 1.38 -11.38 -20.87
C VAL A 182 2.67 -12.17 -20.99
N SER A 183 3.42 -12.36 -19.89
CA SER A 183 4.66 -13.15 -19.91
C SER A 183 4.49 -14.65 -20.14
N LEU A 184 3.27 -15.19 -20.07
CA LEU A 184 2.99 -16.60 -20.38
C LEU A 184 2.60 -16.82 -21.84
N LEU A 185 2.19 -15.76 -22.55
CA LEU A 185 1.75 -15.84 -23.94
C LEU A 185 2.90 -15.67 -24.96
N PHE A 186 4.05 -15.16 -24.52
CA PHE A 186 5.23 -14.89 -25.33
C PHE A 186 6.45 -15.56 -24.73
#